data_AF-A0A1H7LYK1-F1
#
_entry.id   AF-A0A1H7LYK1-F1
#
_cell.length_a   1.000
_cell.length_b   1.000
_cell.length_c   1.000
_cell.angle_alpha   90.00
_cell.angle_beta   90.00
_cell.angle_gamma   90.00
#
_symmetry.space_group_name_H-M   'P 1'
#
loop_
_entity.id
_entity.type
_entity.pdbx_description
1 polymer ?
#
loop_
_entity_poly.entity_id
_entity_poly.type
_entity_poly.pdbx_seq_one_letter_code
_entity_poly.pdbx_strand_id
1 'polypeptide(L)'
;MEQQVYTTYWQNRLSNVKKEHGSYENEEEAIKGIKAWWELHKEAYPHAEYKRTNSGALEIIYNDDDHFYRIEKRSIEGKLPSRKYKLRKPGEVEALRSKHSLHEEAYLFEELAEPYQDRLVQAMADSKKLKNYVYDSEGRPIRKLNEK
;
A
#
# COMPACT_ATOMS: atom_id res chain seq x y z
N MET A 1 4.52 22.50 10.53
CA MET A 1 5.80 21.76 10.56
C MET A 1 5.88 21.00 9.27
N GLU A 2 6.82 21.36 8.42
CA GLU A 2 7.17 20.56 7.25
C GLU A 2 8.00 19.37 7.72
N GLN A 3 7.70 18.20 7.19
CA GLN A 3 8.50 17.00 7.43
C GLN A 3 8.88 16.37 6.09
N GLN A 4 10.06 15.78 6.06
CA GLN A 4 10.55 15.06 4.91
C GLN A 4 10.09 13.60 4.96
N VAL A 5 9.53 13.12 3.87
CA VAL A 5 8.96 11.78 3.74
C VAL A 5 9.43 11.13 2.44
N TYR A 6 9.35 9.81 2.40
CA TYR A 6 9.68 8.99 1.24
C TYR A 6 8.39 8.35 0.76
N THR A 7 7.90 8.78 -0.40
CA THR A 7 6.66 8.25 -0.96
C THR A 7 6.96 7.23 -2.06
N THR A 8 6.30 6.08 -1.96
CA THR A 8 6.40 4.98 -2.91
C THR A 8 5.33 5.10 -3.98
N TYR A 9 5.76 4.96 -5.23
CA TYR A 9 4.88 4.93 -6.39
C TYR A 9 5.16 3.67 -7.20
N TRP A 10 4.11 2.94 -7.56
CA TRP A 10 4.19 1.98 -8.64
C TRP A 10 3.94 2.73 -9.96
N GLN A 11 4.80 2.52 -10.95
CA GLN A 11 4.71 3.20 -12.23
C GLN A 11 4.75 2.20 -13.39
N ASN A 12 3.92 2.47 -14.39
CA ASN A 12 4.01 1.84 -15.71
C ASN A 12 4.32 2.94 -16.73
N ARG A 13 5.48 2.86 -17.38
CA ARG A 13 5.95 3.83 -18.40
C ARG A 13 5.12 3.80 -19.67
N LEU A 14 4.73 2.60 -20.15
CA LEU A 14 3.96 2.43 -21.39
C LEU A 14 2.60 3.11 -21.30
N SER A 15 1.92 2.98 -20.16
CA SER A 15 0.59 3.56 -19.95
C SER A 15 0.61 4.89 -19.20
N ASN A 16 1.78 5.41 -18.83
CA ASN A 16 1.97 6.60 -17.98
C ASN A 16 1.12 6.57 -16.68
N VAL A 17 0.92 5.38 -16.12
CA VAL A 17 0.13 5.19 -14.89
C VAL A 17 1.06 5.30 -13.70
N LYS A 18 0.72 6.19 -12.76
CA LYS A 18 1.41 6.35 -11.48
C LYS A 18 0.44 6.11 -10.33
N LYS A 19 0.68 5.08 -9.51
CA LYS A 19 -0.14 4.72 -8.36
C LYS A 19 0.67 4.89 -7.07
N GLU A 20 0.16 5.69 -6.14
CA GLU A 20 0.78 5.84 -4.82
C GLU A 20 0.45 4.66 -3.91
N HIS A 21 1.48 4.04 -3.32
CA HIS A 21 1.32 2.92 -2.39
C HIS A 21 1.27 3.43 -0.94
N GLY A 22 2.30 4.16 -0.50
CA GLY A 22 2.39 4.71 0.85
C GLY A 22 3.54 5.71 1.01
N SER A 23 3.51 6.44 2.12
CA SER A 23 4.57 7.38 2.52
C SER A 23 5.22 6.96 3.84
N TYR A 24 6.53 7.14 3.93
CA TYR A 24 7.38 6.58 4.98
C TYR A 24 8.34 7.62 5.56
N GLU A 25 8.87 7.36 6.75
CA GLU A 25 9.81 8.26 7.43
C GLU A 25 11.19 8.23 6.76
N ASN A 26 11.59 7.08 6.25
CA ASN A 26 12.88 6.88 5.60
C ASN A 26 12.78 5.94 4.38
N GLU A 27 13.84 5.91 3.58
CA GLU A 27 13.90 5.11 2.35
C GLU A 27 13.89 3.60 2.63
N GLU A 28 14.54 3.12 3.69
CA GLU A 28 14.53 1.69 4.04
C GLU A 28 13.13 1.18 4.35
N GLU A 29 12.32 1.99 5.05
CA GLU A 29 10.93 1.67 5.31
C GLU A 29 10.10 1.64 4.03
N ALA A 30 10.35 2.56 3.09
CA ALA A 30 9.70 2.56 1.79
C ALA A 30 10.01 1.27 0.99
N ILE A 31 11.27 0.82 1.00
CA ILE A 31 11.69 -0.45 0.40
C ILE A 31 11.00 -1.63 1.10
N LYS A 32 10.95 -1.64 2.43
CA LYS A 32 10.26 -2.67 3.21
C LYS A 32 8.76 -2.72 2.90
N GLY A 33 8.13 -1.58 2.67
CA GLY A 33 6.74 -1.49 2.25
C GLY A 33 6.49 -2.15 0.89
N ILE A 34 7.38 -1.91 -0.08
CA ILE A 34 7.31 -2.55 -1.40
C ILE A 34 7.50 -4.07 -1.28
N LYS A 35 8.46 -4.53 -0.48
CA LYS A 35 8.67 -5.96 -0.25
C LYS A 35 7.47 -6.63 0.42
N ALA A 36 6.86 -5.98 1.42
CA ALA A 36 5.64 -6.47 2.04
C ALA A 36 4.48 -6.57 1.03
N TRP A 37 4.42 -5.66 0.06
CA TRP A 37 3.45 -5.72 -1.03
C TRP A 37 3.68 -6.94 -1.95
N TRP A 38 4.92 -7.23 -2.31
CA TRP A 38 5.27 -8.43 -3.08
C TRP A 38 4.92 -9.72 -2.33
N GLU A 39 5.21 -9.78 -1.05
CA GLU A 39 4.88 -10.93 -0.20
C GLU A 39 3.36 -11.19 -0.13
N LEU A 40 2.52 -10.14 -0.06
CA LEU A 40 1.05 -10.27 -0.14
C LEU A 40 0.59 -10.91 -1.45
N HIS A 41 1.31 -10.64 -2.54
CA HIS A 41 1.00 -11.19 -3.86
C HIS A 41 1.72 -12.53 -4.12
N LYS A 42 2.47 -13.05 -3.14
CA LYS A 42 3.33 -14.23 -3.26
C LYS A 42 4.36 -14.09 -4.39
N GLU A 43 4.82 -12.86 -4.62
CA GLU A 43 5.80 -12.52 -5.62
C GLU A 43 7.19 -12.42 -5.00
N ALA A 44 8.22 -12.87 -5.74
CA ALA A 44 9.61 -12.78 -5.32
C ALA A 44 10.48 -12.32 -6.49
N TYR A 45 11.16 -11.19 -6.32
CA TYR A 45 12.03 -10.60 -7.33
C TYR A 45 13.47 -10.50 -6.80
N PRO A 46 14.21 -11.62 -6.74
CA PRO A 46 15.58 -11.63 -6.22
C PRO A 46 16.56 -10.85 -7.10
N HIS A 47 16.20 -10.64 -8.37
CA HIS A 47 16.98 -9.89 -9.36
C HIS A 47 16.57 -8.42 -9.46
N ALA A 48 15.74 -7.91 -8.54
CA ALA A 48 15.30 -6.53 -8.61
C ALA A 48 16.49 -5.56 -8.57
N GLU A 49 16.57 -4.67 -9.55
CA GLU A 49 17.63 -3.69 -9.68
C GLU A 49 17.25 -2.37 -9.00
N TYR A 50 18.19 -1.80 -8.26
CA TYR A 50 18.02 -0.56 -7.51
C TYR A 50 18.82 0.55 -8.20
N LYS A 51 18.12 1.43 -8.91
CA LYS A 51 18.72 2.49 -9.72
C LYS A 51 18.42 3.87 -9.14
N ARG A 52 19.47 4.62 -8.81
CA ARG A 52 19.32 6.03 -8.40
C ARG A 52 19.20 6.91 -9.64
N THR A 53 18.16 7.73 -9.68
CA THR A 53 17.95 8.72 -10.75
C THR A 53 18.68 10.03 -10.45
N ASN A 54 18.91 10.86 -11.47
CA ASN A 54 19.54 12.17 -11.33
C ASN A 54 18.75 13.13 -10.42
N SER A 55 17.44 12.90 -10.24
CA SER A 55 16.61 13.66 -9.29
C SER A 55 16.73 13.16 -7.85
N GLY A 56 17.56 12.15 -7.57
CA GLY A 56 17.73 11.52 -6.26
C GLY A 56 16.67 10.48 -5.90
N ALA A 57 15.68 10.25 -6.76
CA ALA A 57 14.68 9.20 -6.55
C ALA A 57 15.28 7.81 -6.78
N LEU A 58 14.85 6.82 -6.00
CA LEU A 58 15.25 5.43 -6.15
C LEU A 58 14.20 4.68 -6.98
N GLU A 59 14.62 4.06 -8.08
CA GLU A 59 13.79 3.18 -8.90
C GLU A 59 14.16 1.72 -8.60
N ILE A 60 13.16 0.88 -8.40
CA ILE A 60 13.27 -0.56 -8.13
C ILE A 60 12.59 -1.28 -9.29
N ILE A 61 13.42 -1.76 -10.21
CA ILE A 61 13.03 -2.45 -11.44
C ILE A 61 12.98 -3.95 -11.10
N TYR A 62 11.80 -4.56 -11.17
CA TYR A 62 11.60 -5.93 -10.66
C TYR A 62 11.28 -6.96 -11.75
N ASN A 63 10.83 -6.52 -12.92
CA ASN A 63 10.51 -7.39 -14.05
C ASN A 63 11.09 -6.83 -15.36
N ASP A 64 10.72 -5.61 -15.70
CA ASP A 64 11.12 -4.92 -16.92
C ASP A 64 11.30 -3.41 -16.66
N ASP A 65 11.94 -2.72 -17.59
CA ASP A 65 12.20 -1.27 -17.49
C ASP A 65 10.92 -0.41 -17.51
N ASP A 66 9.77 -1.00 -17.85
CA ASP A 66 8.49 -0.31 -17.97
C ASP A 66 7.69 -0.33 -16.66
N HIS A 67 7.85 -1.37 -15.83
CA HIS A 67 7.16 -1.58 -14.56
C HIS A 67 8.16 -1.52 -13.39
N PHE A 68 8.11 -0.43 -12.64
CA PHE A 68 9.03 -0.23 -11.52
C PHE A 68 8.34 0.50 -10.37
N TYR A 69 8.90 0.30 -9.18
CA TYR A 69 8.59 1.15 -8.04
C TYR A 69 9.55 2.32 -8.01
N ARG A 70 9.04 3.51 -7.67
CA ARG A 70 9.83 4.72 -7.52
C ARG A 70 9.60 5.33 -6.15
N ILE A 71 10.67 5.53 -5.41
CA ILE A 71 10.68 6.17 -4.10
C ILE A 71 11.14 7.62 -4.30
N GLU A 72 10.24 8.56 -4.02
CA GLU A 72 10.49 9.99 -4.15
C GLU A 72 10.58 10.63 -2.76
N LYS A 73 11.62 11.42 -2.54
CA LYS A 73 11.77 12.26 -1.35
C LYS A 73 10.90 13.50 -1.51
N ARG A 74 9.95 13.73 -0.59
CA ARG A 74 9.02 14.85 -0.63
C ARG A 74 8.95 15.55 0.71
N SER A 75 8.70 16.86 0.69
CA SER A 75 8.31 17.60 1.89
C SER A 75 6.79 17.67 1.93
N ILE A 76 6.19 17.30 3.05
CA ILE A 76 4.75 17.44 3.27
C ILE A 76 4.48 18.32 4.49
N GLU A 77 3.39 19.08 4.41
CA GLU A 77 2.86 19.80 5.55
C GLU A 77 2.04 18.83 6.42
N GLY A 78 2.37 18.77 7.71
CA GLY A 78 1.63 17.93 8.68
C GLY A 78 2.40 16.68 9.08
N LYS A 79 1.66 15.62 9.46
CA LYS A 79 2.21 14.36 9.98
C LYS A 79 1.94 13.22 9.01
N LEU A 80 2.78 12.19 9.05
CA LEU A 80 2.59 10.99 8.24
C LEU A 80 1.27 10.32 8.64
N PRO A 81 0.60 9.64 7.70
CA PRO A 81 -0.52 8.79 8.05
C PRO A 81 -0.13 7.80 9.15
N SER A 82 -1.02 7.61 10.12
CA SER A 82 -0.75 6.68 11.21
C SER A 82 -0.87 5.25 10.71
N ARG A 83 0.15 4.43 10.98
CA ARG A 83 0.11 2.97 10.85
C ARG A 83 -0.75 2.30 11.91
N LYS A 84 -0.92 2.96 13.08
CA LYS A 84 -1.77 2.44 14.15
C LYS A 84 -3.21 2.44 13.69
N TYR A 85 -3.85 1.27 13.76
CA TYR A 85 -5.24 1.07 13.46
C TYR A 85 -5.99 0.58 14.71
N LYS A 86 -7.30 0.84 14.73
CA LYS A 86 -8.23 0.28 15.71
C LYS A 86 -9.24 -0.56 14.95
N LEU A 87 -9.37 -1.83 15.24
CA LEU A 87 -10.37 -2.68 14.59
C LEU A 87 -11.79 -2.15 14.86
N ARG A 88 -12.63 -2.16 13.83
CA ARG A 88 -14.08 -1.93 13.97
C ARG A 88 -14.68 -3.03 14.83
N LYS A 89 -15.76 -2.71 15.54
CA LYS A 89 -16.52 -3.71 16.31
C LYS A 89 -17.27 -4.65 15.34
N PRO A 90 -17.58 -5.89 15.74
CA PRO A 90 -18.32 -6.83 14.88
C PRO A 90 -19.60 -6.23 14.26
N GLY A 91 -20.41 -5.51 15.04
CA GLY A 91 -21.61 -4.85 14.51
C GLY A 91 -21.34 -3.72 13.50
N GLU A 92 -20.18 -3.06 13.56
CA GLU A 92 -19.78 -2.07 12.54
C GLU A 92 -19.31 -2.75 11.25
N VAL A 93 -18.65 -3.89 11.36
CA VAL A 93 -18.22 -4.73 10.23
C VAL A 93 -19.45 -5.25 9.49
N GLU A 94 -20.40 -5.84 10.19
CA GLU A 94 -21.67 -6.33 9.61
C GLU A 94 -22.46 -5.22 8.91
N ALA A 95 -22.57 -4.04 9.55
CA ALA A 95 -23.24 -2.89 8.96
C ALA A 95 -22.57 -2.43 7.65
N LEU A 96 -21.24 -2.44 7.59
CA LEU A 96 -20.49 -2.11 6.37
C LEU A 96 -20.66 -3.17 5.28
N ARG A 97 -20.60 -4.46 5.65
CA ARG A 97 -20.84 -5.57 4.71
C ARG A 97 -22.21 -5.44 4.06
N SER A 98 -23.24 -5.18 4.86
CA SER A 98 -24.61 -4.97 4.37
C SER A 98 -24.71 -3.73 3.50
N LYS A 99 -24.18 -2.58 3.96
CA LYS A 99 -24.22 -1.30 3.23
C LYS A 99 -23.59 -1.39 1.84
N HIS A 100 -22.48 -2.11 1.70
CA HIS A 100 -21.75 -2.25 0.43
C HIS A 100 -22.08 -3.54 -0.32
N SER A 101 -23.04 -4.32 0.15
CA SER A 101 -23.47 -5.61 -0.40
C SER A 101 -22.26 -6.52 -0.71
N LEU A 102 -21.39 -6.69 0.30
CA LEU A 102 -20.19 -7.51 0.16
C LEU A 102 -20.57 -9.00 0.11
N HIS A 103 -20.00 -9.71 -0.86
CA HIS A 103 -20.12 -11.17 -0.98
C HIS A 103 -19.20 -11.88 0.03
N GLU A 104 -19.33 -13.20 0.15
CA GLU A 104 -18.60 -13.98 1.16
C GLU A 104 -17.08 -13.96 0.96
N GLU A 105 -16.60 -13.88 -0.28
CA GLU A 105 -15.17 -13.81 -0.61
C GLU A 105 -14.60 -12.39 -0.56
N ALA A 106 -15.42 -11.38 -0.22
CA ALA A 106 -15.00 -10.01 0.01
C ALA A 106 -14.80 -9.77 1.50
N TYR A 107 -13.57 -9.43 1.88
CA TYR A 107 -13.16 -9.22 3.26
C TYR A 107 -12.91 -7.74 3.53
N LEU A 108 -13.37 -7.25 4.67
CA LEU A 108 -12.91 -5.99 5.24
C LEU A 108 -11.55 -6.21 5.92
N PHE A 109 -10.80 -5.12 6.13
CA PHE A 109 -9.47 -5.20 6.75
C PHE A 109 -9.49 -5.97 8.08
N GLU A 110 -10.54 -5.79 8.88
CA GLU A 110 -10.71 -6.46 10.17
C GLU A 110 -11.00 -7.97 10.08
N GLU A 111 -11.44 -8.45 8.92
CA GLU A 111 -11.80 -9.85 8.69
C GLU A 111 -10.61 -10.67 8.14
N LEU A 112 -9.54 -10.00 7.72
CA LEU A 112 -8.31 -10.64 7.26
C LEU A 112 -7.56 -11.30 8.42
N ALA A 113 -6.83 -12.38 8.16
CA ALA A 113 -5.92 -12.96 9.14
C ALA A 113 -4.80 -11.95 9.50
N GLU A 114 -4.35 -11.96 10.76
CA GLU A 114 -3.33 -11.03 11.28
C GLU A 114 -2.07 -10.91 10.40
N PRO A 115 -1.52 -12.00 9.81
CA PRO A 115 -0.36 -11.87 8.92
C PRO A 115 -0.63 -10.97 7.71
N TYR A 116 -1.83 -11.01 7.13
CA TYR A 116 -2.18 -10.13 6.02
C TYR A 116 -2.41 -8.70 6.49
N GLN A 117 -3.02 -8.51 7.66
CA GLN A 117 -3.21 -7.18 8.25
C GLN A 117 -1.88 -6.48 8.47
N ASP A 118 -0.90 -7.16 9.07
CA ASP A 118 0.42 -6.61 9.36
C ASP A 118 1.19 -6.23 8.08
N ARG A 119 1.16 -7.11 7.07
CA ARG A 119 1.81 -6.83 5.77
C ARG A 119 1.16 -5.67 5.05
N LEU A 120 -0.17 -5.56 5.09
CA LEU A 120 -0.89 -4.42 4.53
C LEU A 120 -0.54 -3.11 5.23
N VAL A 121 -0.44 -3.12 6.56
CA VAL A 121 -0.01 -1.95 7.35
C VAL A 121 1.39 -1.50 6.98
N GLN A 122 2.30 -2.45 6.77
CA GLN A 122 3.65 -2.17 6.31
C GLN A 122 3.68 -1.65 4.86
N ALA A 123 2.89 -2.25 3.97
CA ALA A 123 2.88 -1.94 2.55
C ALA A 123 2.19 -0.63 2.17
N MET A 124 1.17 -0.21 2.93
CA MET A 124 0.40 0.99 2.63
C MET A 124 0.69 2.15 3.60
N ALA A 125 1.23 1.85 4.79
CA ALA A 125 1.60 2.80 5.84
C ALA A 125 0.50 3.82 6.24
N ASP A 126 -0.77 3.54 5.91
CA ASP A 126 -1.90 4.43 6.14
C ASP A 126 -3.13 3.61 6.58
N SER A 127 -3.42 3.62 7.88
CA SER A 127 -4.57 2.92 8.47
C SER A 127 -5.93 3.38 7.94
N LYS A 128 -6.06 4.64 7.49
CA LYS A 128 -7.32 5.12 6.89
C LYS A 128 -7.50 4.53 5.51
N LYS A 129 -6.40 4.49 4.74
CA LYS A 129 -6.37 3.87 3.42
C LYS A 129 -6.75 2.40 3.54
N LEU A 130 -6.15 1.66 4.47
CA LEU A 130 -6.47 0.23 4.71
C LEU A 130 -7.96 -0.03 4.91
N LYS A 131 -8.61 0.81 5.71
CA LYS A 131 -10.02 0.68 6.05
C LYS A 131 -10.98 1.08 4.94
N ASN A 132 -10.48 1.69 3.87
CA ASN A 132 -11.29 2.15 2.74
C ASN A 132 -11.23 1.19 1.54
N TYR A 133 -10.60 0.02 1.68
CA TYR A 133 -10.60 -1.03 0.66
C TYR A 133 -11.36 -2.27 1.14
N VAL A 134 -11.84 -3.01 0.14
CA VAL A 134 -12.29 -4.39 0.23
C VAL A 134 -11.16 -5.27 -0.29
N TYR A 135 -10.91 -6.38 0.39
CA TYR A 135 -9.82 -7.31 0.10
C TYR A 135 -10.35 -8.68 -0.29
N ASP A 136 -9.52 -9.46 -0.97
CA ASP A 136 -9.73 -10.90 -1.10
C ASP A 136 -9.23 -11.65 0.15
N SER A 137 -9.37 -12.98 0.14
CA SER A 137 -8.88 -13.86 1.22
C SER A 137 -7.36 -13.82 1.44
N GLU A 138 -6.60 -13.26 0.50
CA GLU A 138 -5.14 -13.13 0.56
C GLU A 138 -4.69 -11.70 0.93
N GLY A 139 -5.63 -10.82 1.28
CA GLY A 139 -5.33 -9.44 1.66
C GLY A 139 -4.98 -8.54 0.50
N ARG A 140 -5.34 -8.88 -0.74
CA ARG A 140 -5.13 -8.03 -1.92
C ARG A 140 -6.34 -7.12 -2.12
N PRO A 141 -6.16 -5.80 -2.29
CA PRO A 141 -7.30 -4.89 -2.43
C PRO A 141 -7.99 -5.09 -3.78
N ILE A 142 -9.28 -5.41 -3.75
CA ILE A 142 -10.13 -5.63 -4.92
C ILE A 142 -10.78 -4.32 -5.37
N ARG A 143 -11.36 -3.56 -4.43
CA ARG A 143 -12.03 -2.28 -4.71
C ARG A 143 -12.02 -1.34 -3.51
N LYS A 144 -12.31 -0.06 -3.74
CA LYS A 144 -12.53 0.90 -2.66
C LYS A 144 -13.98 0.84 -2.18
N LEU A 145 -14.19 1.05 -0.87
CA LEU A 145 -15.54 1.15 -0.29
C LEU A 145 -16.24 2.44 -0.72
N ASN A 146 -15.49 3.55 -0.78
CA ASN A 146 -15.97 4.83 -1.25
C ASN A 146 -15.20 5.23 -2.52
N GLU A 147 -15.63 4.73 -3.67
CA GLU A 147 -15.33 5.36 -4.96
C GLU A 147 -16.36 6.48 -5.16
N LYS A 148 -15.89 7.72 -5.21
CA LYS A 148 -16.69 8.85 -5.70
C LYS A 148 -16.65 8.85 -7.22
#